data_AF-A0A316PR92-F1
#
_entry.id   AF-A0A316PR92-F1
#
_cell.length_a   1.000
_cell.length_b   1.000
_cell.length_c   1.000
_cell.angle_alpha   90.00
_cell.angle_beta   90.00
_cell.angle_gamma   90.00
#
_symmetry.space_group_name_H-M   'P 1'
#
loop_
_entity.id
_entity.type
_entity.pdbx_description
1 polymer ?
#
loop_
_entity_poly.entity_id
_entity_poly.type
_entity_poly.pdbx_seq_one_letter_code
_entity_poly.pdbx_strand_id
1 'polypeptide(L)'
;MGRQNPSAEWIGKKYQAAIRAFSRQLGDPSLRLSFTQEADPFFRRCALGVWARGGAITEDHVAVYNAIRSGGNPPPQALYFEVASGALGAPAFQPPGFFLELIARDRGAGHRRGDQFAELCGLLMRLFAAVDGTVTPEEERYVARCEEQLRAVAGDGSIPPESNTAEAVPEQKTEPEAKAETEEKPEPTVEELLAELDELCGLDNVKKDVRSLINLMKIRKLRQAQDLPVPPISLHLVFLGNPGTGKTTVARLLAGLYKAIGVLPKGRLVEVDRSGLVAGFVGQTAIQTQKVIQSAMGGVLFIDEAYALAPGDGGNDFGREAIDTILKAMEDHRDELMVVVAGYAGPMERFLQSNPGLESRFNKYFYFEDYTGPQLNQIFHSLCRKNGYQPDQELEQFTPGFFEELFANRDDNFGNAREVRNLFERLISAQSDRVAALEAPNREDLMAFTLADFQAAQAAEY
;
A
#
# COMPACT_ATOMS: atom_id res chain seq x y z
N MET A 1 -39.57 -8.21 19.40
CA MET A 1 -38.25 -8.67 19.89
C MET A 1 -37.22 -8.24 18.86
N GLY A 2 -36.53 -7.11 19.09
CA GLY A 2 -35.48 -6.65 18.18
C GLY A 2 -34.35 -7.67 18.18
N ARG A 3 -33.99 -8.20 17.01
CA ARG A 3 -32.77 -9.00 16.88
C ARG A 3 -31.60 -8.06 17.18
N GLN A 4 -30.88 -8.30 18.27
CA GLN A 4 -29.60 -7.65 18.51
C GLN A 4 -28.63 -8.08 17.41
N ASN A 5 -27.92 -7.14 16.82
CA ASN A 5 -26.86 -7.42 15.85
C ASN A 5 -25.80 -8.33 16.49
N PRO A 6 -25.23 -9.27 15.73
CA PRO A 6 -24.17 -10.14 16.23
C PRO A 6 -22.96 -9.29 16.63
N SER A 7 -22.54 -9.36 17.91
CA SER A 7 -21.38 -8.59 18.37
C SER A 7 -20.10 -9.04 17.65
N ALA A 8 -19.17 -8.11 17.45
CA ALA A 8 -17.87 -8.42 16.83
C ALA A 8 -17.10 -9.52 17.58
N GLU A 9 -17.20 -9.56 18.91
CA GLU A 9 -16.63 -10.63 19.72
C GLU A 9 -17.25 -12.00 19.41
N TRP A 10 -18.57 -12.05 19.20
CA TRP A 10 -19.27 -13.27 18.82
C TRP A 10 -18.89 -13.72 17.41
N ILE A 11 -18.82 -12.80 16.44
CA ILE A 11 -18.37 -13.09 15.06
C ILE A 11 -16.93 -13.61 15.07
N GLY A 12 -16.03 -12.96 15.80
CA GLY A 12 -14.64 -13.40 15.97
C GLY A 12 -14.53 -14.81 16.56
N LYS A 13 -15.31 -15.13 17.59
CA LYS A 13 -15.37 -16.49 18.17
C LYS A 13 -15.86 -17.53 17.16
N LYS A 14 -16.87 -17.20 16.36
CA LYS A 14 -17.39 -18.08 15.31
C LYS A 14 -16.37 -18.30 14.19
N TYR A 15 -15.71 -17.23 13.74
CA TYR A 15 -14.61 -17.28 12.79
C TYR A 15 -13.49 -18.22 13.28
N GLN A 16 -12.99 -17.99 14.49
CA GLN A 16 -11.93 -18.82 15.09
C GLN A 16 -12.31 -20.30 15.19
N ALA A 17 -13.55 -20.58 15.61
CA ALA A 17 -14.05 -21.96 15.70
C ALA A 17 -14.09 -22.62 14.32
N ALA A 18 -14.52 -21.89 13.29
CA ALA A 18 -14.64 -22.40 11.92
C ALA A 18 -13.25 -22.68 11.30
N ILE A 19 -12.29 -21.76 11.44
CA ILE A 19 -10.92 -21.94 10.97
C ILE A 19 -10.25 -23.12 11.69
N ARG A 20 -10.38 -23.22 13.01
CA ARG A 20 -9.82 -24.36 13.77
C ARG A 20 -10.46 -25.69 13.36
N ALA A 21 -11.77 -25.71 13.12
CA ALA A 21 -12.47 -26.92 12.69
C ALA A 21 -11.97 -27.39 11.31
N PHE A 22 -11.83 -26.47 10.35
CA PHE A 22 -11.34 -26.79 9.01
C PHE A 22 -9.86 -27.20 9.02
N SER A 23 -9.01 -26.50 9.77
CA SER A 23 -7.58 -26.84 9.93
C SER A 23 -7.38 -28.28 10.46
N ARG A 24 -8.24 -28.75 11.37
CA ARG A 24 -8.21 -30.15 11.86
C ARG A 24 -8.58 -31.19 10.79
N GLN A 25 -9.37 -30.82 9.79
CA GLN A 25 -9.78 -31.71 8.70
C GLN A 25 -8.70 -31.88 7.64
N LEU A 26 -7.78 -30.91 7.53
CA LEU A 26 -6.59 -31.03 6.69
C LEU A 26 -5.70 -32.12 7.30
N GLY A 27 -5.40 -33.20 6.58
CA GLY A 27 -4.57 -34.29 7.11
C GLY A 27 -3.07 -33.99 7.06
N ASP A 28 -2.65 -33.19 6.06
CA ASP A 28 -1.27 -32.87 5.74
C ASP A 28 -0.76 -31.68 6.60
N PRO A 29 0.35 -31.84 7.34
CA PRO A 29 0.96 -30.77 8.12
C PRO A 29 1.35 -29.52 7.32
N SER A 30 1.79 -29.68 6.07
CA SER A 30 2.17 -28.56 5.19
C SER A 30 0.94 -27.75 4.77
N LEU A 31 -0.14 -28.41 4.34
CA LEU A 31 -1.41 -27.75 4.04
C LEU A 31 -2.00 -27.04 5.26
N ARG A 32 -1.90 -27.64 6.45
CA ARG A 32 -2.34 -26.98 7.70
C ARG A 32 -1.57 -25.70 7.97
N LEU A 33 -0.25 -25.71 7.72
CA LEU A 33 0.59 -24.54 7.92
C LEU A 33 0.25 -23.42 6.92
N SER A 34 0.15 -23.74 5.62
CA SER A 34 -0.26 -22.79 4.58
C SER A 34 -1.64 -22.19 4.86
N PHE A 35 -2.61 -23.04 5.24
CA PHE A 35 -3.96 -22.59 5.61
C PHE A 35 -3.93 -21.63 6.82
N THR A 36 -3.15 -21.94 7.86
CA THR A 36 -3.06 -21.11 9.07
C THR A 36 -2.41 -19.75 8.77
N GLN A 37 -1.45 -19.70 7.85
CA GLN A 37 -0.79 -18.45 7.43
C GLN A 37 -1.67 -17.58 6.54
N GLU A 38 -2.48 -18.20 5.67
CA GLU A 38 -3.27 -17.48 4.67
C GLU A 38 -4.70 -17.13 5.11
N ALA A 39 -5.29 -17.85 6.06
CA ALA A 39 -6.69 -17.72 6.43
C ALA A 39 -7.08 -16.28 6.86
N ASP A 40 -6.38 -15.70 7.84
CA ASP A 40 -6.74 -14.38 8.38
C ASP A 40 -6.62 -13.25 7.33
N PRO A 41 -5.49 -13.14 6.58
CA PRO A 41 -5.40 -12.17 5.49
C PRO A 41 -6.45 -12.39 4.39
N PHE A 42 -6.77 -13.64 4.06
CA PHE A 42 -7.77 -13.97 3.05
C PHE A 42 -9.18 -13.56 3.48
N PHE A 43 -9.60 -13.93 4.69
CA PHE A 43 -10.96 -13.63 5.17
C PHE A 43 -11.17 -12.15 5.49
N ARG A 44 -10.10 -11.42 5.83
CA ARG A 44 -10.15 -9.94 5.89
C ARG A 44 -10.42 -9.31 4.53
N ARG A 45 -9.78 -9.78 3.46
CA ARG A 45 -10.10 -9.33 2.08
C ARG A 45 -11.52 -9.70 1.68
N CYS A 46 -11.98 -10.89 2.06
CA CYS A 46 -13.36 -11.32 1.81
C CYS A 46 -14.37 -10.40 2.50
N ALA A 47 -14.12 -10.02 3.75
CA ALA A 47 -14.96 -9.09 4.49
C ALA A 47 -15.03 -7.71 3.80
N LEU A 48 -13.88 -7.14 3.42
CA LEU A 48 -13.84 -5.88 2.66
C LEU A 48 -14.61 -5.95 1.34
N GLY A 49 -14.47 -7.05 0.60
CA GLY A 49 -15.19 -7.25 -0.66
C GLY A 49 -16.71 -7.39 -0.50
N VAL A 50 -17.17 -7.98 0.60
CA VAL A 50 -18.60 -8.03 0.97
C VAL A 50 -19.08 -6.61 1.31
N TRP A 51 -18.40 -5.93 2.24
CA TRP A 51 -18.83 -4.62 2.73
C TRP A 51 -18.77 -3.50 1.69
N ALA A 52 -17.92 -3.64 0.66
CA ALA A 52 -17.94 -2.78 -0.52
C ALA A 52 -19.29 -2.76 -1.25
N ARG A 53 -20.16 -3.75 -1.01
CA ARG A 53 -21.49 -3.91 -1.61
C ARG A 53 -22.65 -3.66 -0.63
N GLY A 54 -22.37 -3.56 0.66
CA GLY A 54 -23.36 -3.36 1.72
C GLY A 54 -23.71 -1.91 2.00
N GLY A 55 -22.85 -0.96 1.62
CA GLY A 55 -23.05 0.48 1.83
C GLY A 55 -21.93 1.11 2.66
N ALA A 56 -22.29 2.03 3.57
CA ALA A 56 -21.32 2.73 4.39
C ALA A 56 -20.71 1.83 5.47
N ILE A 57 -19.39 1.84 5.58
CA ILE A 57 -18.67 1.17 6.68
C ILE A 57 -19.05 1.83 8.00
N THR A 58 -19.25 1.03 9.04
CA THR A 58 -19.58 1.49 10.41
C THR A 58 -18.53 1.02 11.42
N GLU A 59 -18.64 1.45 12.67
CA GLU A 59 -17.76 0.97 13.75
C GLU A 59 -17.84 -0.55 13.96
N ASP A 60 -19.03 -1.15 13.74
CA ASP A 60 -19.21 -2.61 13.85
C ASP A 60 -18.37 -3.37 12.80
N HIS A 61 -18.22 -2.80 11.60
CA HIS A 61 -17.37 -3.37 10.55
C HIS A 61 -15.89 -3.36 10.96
N VAL A 62 -15.42 -2.26 11.55
CA VAL A 62 -14.06 -2.13 12.06
C VAL A 62 -13.80 -3.13 13.18
N ALA A 63 -14.75 -3.25 14.11
CA ALA A 63 -14.68 -4.20 15.21
C ALA A 63 -14.63 -5.65 14.70
N VAL A 64 -15.45 -6.01 13.70
CA VAL A 64 -15.43 -7.34 13.07
C VAL A 64 -14.12 -7.58 12.33
N TYR A 65 -13.62 -6.60 11.56
CA TYR A 65 -12.36 -6.71 10.82
C TYR A 65 -11.19 -7.04 11.75
N ASN A 66 -11.12 -6.34 12.89
CA ASN A 66 -10.12 -6.57 13.93
C ASN A 66 -10.35 -7.91 14.68
N ALA A 67 -11.59 -8.41 14.72
CA ALA A 67 -11.93 -9.71 15.32
C ALA A 67 -11.63 -10.92 14.41
N ILE A 68 -11.43 -10.74 13.10
CA ILE A 68 -10.99 -11.79 12.17
C ILE A 68 -9.50 -12.10 12.43
N ARG A 69 -9.26 -13.04 13.35
CA ARG A 69 -7.94 -13.55 13.73
C ARG A 69 -8.03 -14.96 14.32
N SER A 70 -7.16 -15.88 13.95
CA SER A 70 -7.20 -17.29 14.39
C SER A 70 -6.12 -17.66 15.44
N GLY A 71 -5.15 -16.78 15.70
CA GLY A 71 -4.15 -16.86 16.79
C GLY A 71 -2.89 -16.02 16.51
N GLY A 72 -2.01 -15.80 17.51
CA GLY A 72 -0.73 -15.06 17.37
C GLY A 72 -0.69 -13.65 17.99
N ASN A 73 0.45 -12.96 17.87
CA ASN A 73 0.59 -11.55 18.25
C ASN A 73 -0.34 -10.69 17.37
N PRO A 74 -1.17 -9.81 17.94
CA PRO A 74 -2.12 -9.06 17.16
C PRO A 74 -1.39 -8.11 16.20
N PRO A 75 -1.79 -8.02 14.91
CA PRO A 75 -1.44 -6.86 14.12
C PRO A 75 -2.05 -5.59 14.77
N PRO A 76 -1.53 -4.39 14.47
CA PRO A 76 -2.15 -3.14 14.90
C PRO A 76 -3.65 -3.14 14.59
N GLN A 77 -4.45 -2.57 15.50
CA GLN A 77 -5.89 -2.46 15.28
C GLN A 77 -6.11 -1.57 14.05
N ALA A 78 -6.81 -2.11 13.05
CA ALA A 78 -7.13 -1.34 11.85
C ALA A 78 -8.10 -0.22 12.23
N LEU A 79 -7.82 0.98 11.72
CA LEU A 79 -8.65 2.16 11.95
C LEU A 79 -9.80 2.22 10.94
N TYR A 80 -10.83 3.01 11.28
CA TYR A 80 -12.00 3.20 10.41
C TYR A 80 -11.64 3.54 8.96
N PHE A 81 -10.69 4.47 8.76
CA PHE A 81 -10.28 4.87 7.42
C PHE A 81 -9.59 3.74 6.63
N GLU A 82 -8.84 2.86 7.28
CA GLU A 82 -8.18 1.72 6.62
C GLU A 82 -9.20 0.69 6.14
N VAL A 83 -10.22 0.42 6.96
CA VAL A 83 -11.33 -0.47 6.60
C VAL A 83 -12.21 0.15 5.52
N ALA A 84 -12.52 1.45 5.63
CA ALA A 84 -13.30 2.19 4.64
C ALA A 84 -12.60 2.28 3.28
N SER A 85 -11.34 2.67 3.26
CA SER A 85 -10.54 2.72 2.02
C SER A 85 -10.28 1.34 1.45
N GLY A 86 -10.07 0.34 2.30
CA GLY A 86 -9.92 -1.07 1.92
C GLY A 86 -11.19 -1.65 1.28
N ALA A 87 -12.38 -1.26 1.76
CA ALA A 87 -13.65 -1.65 1.15
C ALA A 87 -13.86 -0.96 -0.21
N LEU A 88 -13.60 0.36 -0.29
CA LEU A 88 -13.70 1.11 -1.55
C LEU A 88 -12.71 0.62 -2.62
N GLY A 89 -11.53 0.17 -2.21
CA GLY A 89 -10.48 -0.37 -3.08
C GLY A 89 -10.38 -1.90 -3.10
N ALA A 90 -11.42 -2.62 -2.64
CA ALA A 90 -11.35 -4.06 -2.49
C ALA A 90 -11.02 -4.75 -3.83
N PRO A 91 -9.92 -5.52 -3.92
CA PRO A 91 -9.55 -6.20 -5.15
C PRO A 91 -10.59 -7.27 -5.50
N ALA A 92 -10.63 -7.66 -6.78
CA ALA A 92 -11.46 -8.77 -7.22
C ALA A 92 -11.17 -10.04 -6.41
N PHE A 93 -12.22 -10.84 -6.15
CA PHE A 93 -12.10 -12.07 -5.39
C PHE A 93 -11.11 -13.03 -6.06
N GLN A 94 -10.10 -13.45 -5.29
CA GLN A 94 -9.10 -14.42 -5.73
C GLN A 94 -9.03 -15.56 -4.72
N PRO A 95 -9.12 -16.83 -5.17
CA PRO A 95 -8.89 -17.98 -4.30
C PRO A 95 -7.48 -17.94 -3.67
N PRO A 96 -7.34 -18.33 -2.40
CA PRO A 96 -6.05 -18.30 -1.72
C PRO A 96 -5.12 -19.41 -2.23
N GLY A 97 -3.81 -19.24 -2.06
CA GLY A 97 -2.79 -20.17 -2.55
C GLY A 97 -2.97 -21.56 -1.96
N PHE A 98 -3.23 -21.64 -0.65
CA PHE A 98 -3.49 -22.91 0.02
C PHE A 98 -4.69 -23.68 -0.60
N PHE A 99 -5.70 -22.98 -1.12
CA PHE A 99 -6.88 -23.62 -1.71
C PHE A 99 -6.55 -24.28 -3.05
N LEU A 100 -5.68 -23.66 -3.85
CA LEU A 100 -5.19 -24.26 -5.08
C LEU A 100 -4.35 -25.50 -4.78
N GLU A 101 -3.51 -25.46 -3.74
CA GLU A 101 -2.78 -26.63 -3.26
C GLU A 101 -3.70 -27.75 -2.75
N LEU A 102 -4.78 -27.38 -2.05
CA LEU A 102 -5.77 -28.32 -1.55
C LEU A 102 -6.44 -29.07 -2.71
N ILE A 103 -6.86 -28.34 -3.75
CA ILE A 103 -7.51 -28.94 -4.93
C ILE A 103 -6.52 -29.81 -5.72
N ALA A 104 -5.29 -29.34 -5.90
CA ALA A 104 -4.26 -30.11 -6.60
C ALA A 104 -3.98 -31.47 -5.93
N ARG A 105 -4.03 -31.52 -4.59
CA ARG A 105 -3.86 -32.75 -3.80
C ARG A 105 -5.13 -33.60 -3.71
N ASP A 106 -6.31 -32.99 -3.72
CA ASP A 106 -7.58 -33.72 -3.72
C ASP A 106 -7.86 -34.38 -5.10
N ARG A 107 -7.30 -33.85 -6.20
CA ARG A 107 -7.30 -34.48 -7.54
C ARG A 107 -6.56 -35.82 -7.49
N GLY A 108 -7.33 -36.91 -7.43
CA GLY A 108 -6.83 -38.29 -7.41
C GLY A 108 -7.15 -39.06 -6.13
N ALA A 109 -7.54 -38.38 -5.05
CA ALA A 109 -7.88 -39.00 -3.76
C ALA A 109 -9.40 -39.10 -3.49
N GLY A 110 -10.24 -38.49 -4.34
CA GLY A 110 -11.71 -38.54 -4.22
C GLY A 110 -12.29 -37.76 -3.04
N HIS A 111 -11.48 -36.91 -2.40
CA HIS A 111 -11.91 -36.05 -1.30
C HIS A 111 -12.60 -34.78 -1.82
N ARG A 112 -13.64 -34.32 -1.12
CA ARG A 112 -14.39 -33.08 -1.44
C ARG A 112 -14.00 -31.92 -0.53
N ARG A 113 -12.71 -31.76 -0.18
CA ARG A 113 -12.30 -30.69 0.75
C ARG A 113 -12.33 -29.31 0.08
N GLY A 114 -12.15 -29.26 -1.25
CA GLY A 114 -12.38 -28.05 -2.04
C GLY A 114 -13.81 -27.52 -1.88
N ASP A 115 -14.82 -28.40 -2.02
CA ASP A 115 -16.22 -28.04 -1.82
C ASP A 115 -16.50 -27.59 -0.38
N GLN A 116 -15.94 -28.30 0.60
CA GLN A 116 -16.07 -27.94 2.02
C GLN A 116 -15.44 -26.57 2.33
N PHE A 117 -14.34 -26.21 1.67
CA PHE A 117 -13.76 -24.88 1.81
C PHE A 117 -14.63 -23.81 1.15
N ALA A 118 -15.21 -24.09 -0.01
CA ALA A 118 -16.14 -23.18 -0.67
C ALA A 118 -17.37 -22.90 0.23
N GLU A 119 -17.93 -23.93 0.85
CA GLU A 119 -19.01 -23.81 1.84
C GLU A 119 -18.60 -23.00 3.07
N LEU A 120 -17.41 -23.27 3.62
CA LEU A 120 -16.85 -22.49 4.74
C LEU A 120 -16.73 -21.00 4.37
N CYS A 121 -16.22 -20.71 3.18
CA CYS A 121 -16.06 -19.33 2.70
C CYS A 121 -17.42 -18.63 2.61
N GLY A 122 -18.40 -19.29 2.01
CA GLY A 122 -19.77 -18.81 1.93
C GLY A 122 -20.39 -18.50 3.29
N LEU A 123 -20.22 -19.40 4.26
CA LEU A 123 -20.74 -19.23 5.62
C LEU A 123 -20.10 -18.03 6.33
N LEU A 124 -18.77 -17.88 6.22
CA LEU A 124 -18.05 -16.78 6.85
C LEU A 124 -18.35 -15.44 6.17
N MET A 125 -18.46 -15.39 4.85
CA MET A 125 -18.83 -14.16 4.14
C MET A 125 -20.26 -13.69 4.48
N ARG A 126 -21.23 -14.60 4.59
CA ARG A 126 -22.59 -14.25 5.07
C ARG A 126 -22.59 -13.78 6.52
N LEU A 127 -21.72 -14.37 7.35
CA LEU A 127 -21.52 -13.91 8.72
C LEU A 127 -20.97 -12.48 8.75
N PHE A 128 -20.06 -12.13 7.84
CA PHE A 128 -19.53 -10.76 7.71
C PHE A 128 -20.56 -9.78 7.14
N ALA A 129 -21.39 -10.20 6.17
CA ALA A 129 -22.47 -9.39 5.63
C ALA A 129 -23.51 -9.04 6.71
N ALA A 130 -23.75 -9.95 7.67
CA ALA A 130 -24.73 -9.73 8.73
C ALA A 130 -24.24 -8.80 9.87
N VAL A 131 -23.10 -8.11 9.70
CA VAL A 131 -22.45 -7.31 10.76
C VAL A 131 -23.35 -6.18 11.28
N ASP A 132 -24.05 -5.49 10.39
CA ASP A 132 -24.96 -4.39 10.71
C ASP A 132 -26.41 -4.85 10.97
N GLY A 133 -26.65 -6.17 10.95
CA GLY A 133 -27.97 -6.78 11.14
C GLY A 133 -28.80 -6.91 9.87
N THR A 134 -28.33 -6.41 8.73
CA THR A 134 -29.01 -6.47 7.44
C THR A 134 -28.09 -6.97 6.34
N VAL A 135 -28.45 -8.08 5.68
CA VAL A 135 -27.72 -8.55 4.50
C VAL A 135 -28.39 -7.97 3.26
N THR A 136 -27.68 -7.12 2.53
CA THR A 136 -28.18 -6.54 1.29
C THR A 136 -28.24 -7.59 0.16
N PRO A 137 -29.12 -7.43 -0.84
CA PRO A 137 -29.14 -8.31 -2.01
C PRO A 137 -27.80 -8.36 -2.77
N GLU A 138 -27.01 -7.29 -2.71
CA GLU A 138 -25.73 -7.18 -3.41
C GLU A 138 -24.61 -7.92 -2.70
N GLU A 139 -24.56 -7.83 -1.37
CA GLU A 139 -23.68 -8.66 -0.56
C GLU A 139 -23.97 -10.14 -0.81
N GLU A 140 -25.24 -10.56 -0.77
CA GLU A 140 -25.60 -11.96 -0.99
C GLU A 140 -25.22 -12.44 -2.42
N ARG A 141 -25.42 -11.58 -3.45
CA ARG A 141 -24.96 -11.88 -4.82
C ARG A 141 -23.44 -12.01 -4.90
N TYR A 142 -22.70 -11.14 -4.22
CA TYR A 142 -21.24 -11.20 -4.18
C TYR A 142 -20.76 -12.48 -3.50
N VAL A 143 -21.36 -12.87 -2.37
CA VAL A 143 -21.04 -14.13 -1.68
C VAL A 143 -21.33 -15.33 -2.58
N ALA A 144 -22.50 -15.37 -3.23
CA ALA A 144 -22.87 -16.45 -4.14
C ALA A 144 -21.87 -16.60 -5.30
N ARG A 145 -21.41 -15.47 -5.88
CA ARG A 145 -20.40 -15.45 -6.93
C ARG A 145 -19.04 -15.99 -6.47
N CYS A 146 -18.59 -15.58 -5.27
CA CYS A 146 -17.33 -16.07 -4.70
C CYS A 146 -17.38 -17.59 -4.45
N GLU A 147 -18.49 -18.10 -3.93
CA GLU A 147 -18.70 -19.54 -3.77
C GLU A 147 -18.70 -20.29 -5.11
N GLU A 148 -19.39 -19.76 -6.12
CA GLU A 148 -19.43 -20.35 -7.46
C GLU A 148 -18.03 -20.40 -8.06
N GLN A 149 -17.24 -19.34 -7.92
CA GLN A 149 -15.85 -19.29 -8.39
C GLN A 149 -14.98 -20.32 -7.66
N LEU A 150 -15.12 -20.49 -6.34
CA LEU A 150 -14.40 -21.53 -5.60
C LEU A 150 -14.82 -22.95 -6.05
N ARG A 151 -16.12 -23.19 -6.24
CA ARG A 151 -16.64 -24.49 -6.72
C ARG A 151 -16.18 -24.80 -8.15
N ALA A 152 -16.15 -23.80 -9.03
CA ALA A 152 -15.64 -23.95 -10.39
C ALA A 152 -14.16 -24.37 -10.40
N VAL A 153 -13.34 -23.70 -9.57
CA VAL A 153 -11.91 -24.01 -9.41
C VAL A 153 -11.71 -25.40 -8.78
N ALA A 154 -12.56 -25.81 -7.84
CA ALA A 154 -12.55 -27.15 -7.24
C ALA A 154 -12.96 -28.26 -8.22
N GLY A 155 -13.91 -27.98 -9.12
CA GLY A 155 -14.43 -28.95 -10.09
C GLY A 155 -13.49 -29.20 -11.27
N ASP A 156 -13.22 -28.18 -12.08
CA ASP A 156 -12.58 -28.36 -13.41
C ASP A 156 -11.22 -27.68 -13.53
N GLY A 157 -10.77 -26.96 -12.49
CA GLY A 157 -9.47 -26.27 -12.49
C GLY A 157 -9.36 -25.04 -13.35
N SER A 158 -10.46 -24.63 -13.96
CA SER A 158 -10.60 -23.37 -14.68
C SER A 158 -11.07 -22.29 -13.71
N ILE A 159 -10.39 -21.14 -13.73
CA ILE A 159 -10.98 -19.90 -13.25
C ILE A 159 -11.95 -19.47 -14.36
N PRO A 160 -13.26 -19.32 -14.11
CA PRO A 160 -14.18 -18.85 -15.14
C PRO A 160 -13.67 -17.52 -15.70
N PRO A 161 -13.73 -17.29 -17.02
CA PRO A 161 -13.45 -15.97 -17.58
C PRO A 161 -14.37 -14.96 -16.91
N GLU A 162 -13.85 -13.79 -16.54
CA GLU A 162 -14.66 -12.68 -16.05
C GLU A 162 -15.84 -12.49 -17.00
N SER A 163 -17.05 -12.83 -16.56
CA SER A 163 -18.25 -12.41 -17.28
C SER A 163 -18.26 -10.90 -17.15
N ASN A 164 -17.98 -10.25 -18.27
CA ASN A 164 -18.05 -8.83 -18.47
C ASN A 164 -19.52 -8.38 -18.32
N THR A 165 -19.98 -8.33 -17.08
CA THR A 165 -21.16 -7.60 -16.63
C THR A 165 -20.66 -6.73 -15.50
N ALA A 166 -20.35 -5.48 -15.86
CA ALA A 166 -20.34 -4.38 -14.92
C ALA A 166 -21.69 -4.37 -14.20
N GLU A 167 -21.77 -5.01 -13.04
CA GLU A 167 -22.88 -4.80 -12.11
C GLU A 167 -22.51 -3.58 -11.27
N ALA A 168 -23.15 -2.49 -11.68
CA ALA A 168 -23.21 -1.20 -11.01
C ALA A 168 -23.47 -1.36 -9.51
N VAL A 169 -22.72 -0.59 -8.74
CA VAL A 169 -23.10 -0.19 -7.38
C VAL A 169 -24.40 0.62 -7.51
N PRO A 170 -25.42 0.41 -6.66
CA PRO A 170 -26.72 1.01 -6.82
C PRO A 170 -26.61 2.48 -6.48
N GLU A 171 -27.02 3.29 -7.43
CA GLU A 171 -27.20 4.73 -7.28
C GLU A 171 -28.09 5.01 -6.07
N GLN A 172 -27.51 5.59 -5.02
CA GLN A 172 -28.28 6.40 -4.09
C GLN A 172 -28.84 7.57 -4.88
N LYS A 173 -30.17 7.71 -4.88
CA LYS A 173 -30.93 8.83 -5.45
C LYS A 173 -30.28 10.16 -5.07
N THR A 174 -29.53 10.71 -6.00
CA THR A 174 -29.28 12.14 -6.09
C THR A 174 -30.59 12.81 -6.53
N GLU A 175 -31.08 13.71 -5.69
CA GLU A 175 -31.98 14.78 -6.13
C GLU A 175 -31.35 15.52 -7.32
N PRO A 176 -32.19 16.06 -8.23
CA PRO A 176 -31.81 16.31 -9.61
C PRO A 176 -30.61 17.24 -9.73
N GLU A 177 -29.66 16.81 -10.55
CA GLU A 177 -28.48 17.52 -11.01
C GLU A 177 -28.78 19.01 -11.28
N ALA A 178 -28.42 19.86 -10.33
CA ALA A 178 -27.77 21.09 -10.71
C ALA A 178 -26.46 20.66 -11.36
N LYS A 179 -26.31 20.93 -12.67
CA LYS A 179 -25.07 20.79 -13.42
C LYS A 179 -23.91 21.38 -12.62
N ALA A 180 -23.22 20.54 -11.85
CA ALA A 180 -21.85 20.78 -11.49
C ALA A 180 -21.07 20.19 -12.66
N GLU A 181 -20.72 21.06 -13.60
CA GLU A 181 -19.55 20.87 -14.43
C GLU A 181 -18.47 20.28 -13.51
N THR A 182 -18.04 19.05 -13.76
CA THR A 182 -16.76 18.60 -13.25
C THR A 182 -15.78 19.57 -13.87
N GLU A 183 -15.42 20.62 -13.14
CA GLU A 183 -14.17 21.32 -13.38
C GLU A 183 -13.12 20.21 -13.37
N GLU A 184 -12.72 19.74 -14.56
CA GLU A 184 -11.45 19.06 -14.72
C GLU A 184 -10.46 20.01 -14.08
N LYS A 185 -10.00 19.68 -12.87
CA LYS A 185 -8.93 20.44 -12.26
C LYS A 185 -7.83 20.50 -13.33
N PRO A 186 -7.41 21.70 -13.74
CA PRO A 186 -6.41 21.82 -14.78
C PRO A 186 -5.23 20.95 -14.38
N GLU A 187 -4.70 20.19 -15.34
CA GLU A 187 -3.53 19.37 -15.06
C GLU A 187 -2.43 20.26 -14.49
N PRO A 188 -1.80 19.86 -13.37
CA PRO A 188 -0.87 20.72 -12.67
C PRO A 188 0.28 21.09 -13.61
N THR A 189 0.54 22.39 -13.69
CA THR A 189 1.61 22.96 -14.51
C THR A 189 2.98 22.56 -13.98
N VAL A 190 4.01 22.72 -14.83
CA VAL A 190 5.39 22.47 -14.42
C VAL A 190 5.78 23.38 -13.24
N GLU A 191 5.31 24.62 -13.27
CA GLU A 191 5.55 25.62 -12.24
C GLU A 191 4.90 25.24 -10.90
N GLU A 192 3.65 24.76 -10.90
CA GLU A 192 2.95 24.30 -9.69
C GLU A 192 3.63 23.06 -9.08
N LEU A 193 4.03 22.09 -9.90
CA LEU A 193 4.73 20.90 -9.41
C LEU A 193 6.13 21.20 -8.87
N LEU A 194 6.82 22.18 -9.46
CA LEU A 194 8.09 22.68 -8.92
C LEU A 194 7.89 23.44 -7.60
N ALA A 195 6.80 24.18 -7.46
CA ALA A 195 6.45 24.83 -6.19
C ALA A 195 6.13 23.78 -5.11
N GLU A 196 5.36 22.74 -5.43
CA GLU A 196 5.09 21.62 -4.51
C GLU A 196 6.39 20.89 -4.11
N LEU A 197 7.31 20.70 -5.05
CA LEU A 197 8.64 20.18 -4.75
C LEU A 197 9.40 21.10 -3.78
N ASP A 198 9.30 22.42 -3.94
CA ASP A 198 9.99 23.40 -3.10
C ASP A 198 9.41 23.48 -1.69
N GLU A 199 8.12 23.23 -1.52
CA GLU A 199 7.44 23.13 -0.21
C GLU A 199 7.91 21.92 0.62
N LEU A 200 8.46 20.88 -0.01
CA LEU A 200 9.02 19.75 0.74
C LEU A 200 10.16 20.24 1.64
N CYS A 201 10.12 19.88 2.92
CA CYS A 201 11.18 20.21 3.86
C CYS A 201 12.51 19.60 3.39
N GLY A 202 13.61 20.38 3.48
CA GLY A 202 14.95 19.93 3.12
C GLY A 202 15.12 19.53 1.65
N LEU A 203 15.87 18.45 1.41
CA LEU A 203 16.08 17.83 0.08
C LEU A 203 16.78 18.72 -0.95
N ASP A 204 17.65 19.65 -0.54
CA ASP A 204 18.25 20.66 -1.44
C ASP A 204 18.98 20.04 -2.65
N ASN A 205 19.77 18.98 -2.41
CA ASN A 205 20.47 18.25 -3.47
C ASN A 205 19.49 17.57 -4.43
N VAL A 206 18.48 16.87 -3.91
CA VAL A 206 17.43 16.23 -4.70
C VAL A 206 16.65 17.27 -5.53
N LYS A 207 16.28 18.40 -4.93
CA LYS A 207 15.57 19.50 -5.62
C LYS A 207 16.40 20.06 -6.77
N LYS A 208 17.73 20.19 -6.59
CA LYS A 208 18.66 20.63 -7.64
C LYS A 208 18.78 19.59 -8.76
N ASP A 209 18.83 18.30 -8.43
CA ASP A 209 18.92 17.21 -9.40
C ASP A 209 17.63 17.08 -10.22
N VAL A 210 16.45 17.20 -9.59
CA VAL A 210 15.15 17.25 -10.29
C VAL A 210 15.12 18.39 -11.29
N ARG A 211 15.53 19.62 -10.89
CA ARG A 211 15.59 20.76 -11.82
C ARG A 211 16.54 20.54 -12.97
N SER A 212 17.71 19.96 -12.71
CA SER A 212 18.70 19.64 -13.74
C SER A 212 18.16 18.62 -14.74
N LEU A 213 17.42 17.61 -14.25
CA LEU A 213 16.76 16.61 -15.08
C LEU A 213 15.65 17.24 -15.95
N ILE A 214 14.84 18.13 -15.40
CA ILE A 214 13.81 18.88 -16.13
C ILE A 214 14.44 19.73 -17.23
N ASN A 215 15.51 20.46 -16.93
CA ASN A 215 16.22 21.28 -17.91
C ASN A 215 16.77 20.44 -19.05
N LEU A 216 17.36 19.28 -18.74
CA LEU A 216 17.81 18.32 -19.76
C LEU A 216 16.67 17.89 -20.67
N MET A 217 15.48 17.60 -20.13
CA MET A 217 14.30 17.21 -20.93
C MET A 217 13.76 18.35 -21.78
N LYS A 218 13.73 19.58 -21.25
CA LYS A 218 13.35 20.77 -22.03
C LYS A 218 14.28 21.00 -23.22
N ILE A 219 15.59 20.94 -23.01
CA ILE A 219 16.57 21.08 -24.10
C ILE A 219 16.45 19.93 -25.10
N ARG A 220 16.23 18.71 -24.64
CA ARG A 220 16.00 17.54 -25.52
C ARG A 220 14.83 17.78 -26.47
N LYS A 221 13.70 18.27 -25.96
CA LYS A 221 12.52 18.61 -26.78
C LYS A 221 12.81 19.73 -27.78
N LEU A 222 13.52 20.77 -27.38
CA LEU A 222 13.91 21.86 -28.28
C LEU A 222 14.80 21.36 -29.43
N ARG A 223 15.73 20.44 -29.15
CA ARG A 223 16.55 19.80 -30.20
C ARG A 223 15.69 18.98 -31.16
N GLN A 224 14.75 18.17 -30.65
CA GLN A 224 13.83 17.39 -31.47
C GLN A 224 12.96 18.29 -32.36
N ALA A 225 12.44 19.40 -31.81
CA ALA A 225 11.63 20.36 -32.56
C ALA A 225 12.39 21.11 -33.66
N GLN A 226 13.73 21.07 -33.62
CA GLN A 226 14.62 21.65 -34.64
C GLN A 226 15.30 20.59 -35.51
N ASP A 227 14.81 19.34 -35.48
CA ASP A 227 15.37 18.19 -36.22
C ASP A 227 16.88 17.96 -35.94
N LEU A 228 17.36 18.38 -34.77
CA LEU A 228 18.73 18.15 -34.34
C LEU A 228 18.89 16.74 -33.75
N PRO A 229 20.04 16.06 -33.99
CA PRO A 229 20.33 14.78 -33.36
C PRO A 229 20.23 14.88 -31.84
N VAL A 230 19.50 13.95 -31.23
CA VAL A 230 19.35 13.85 -29.78
C VAL A 230 20.05 12.60 -29.28
N PRO A 231 21.05 12.74 -28.37
CA PRO A 231 21.68 11.59 -27.77
C PRO A 231 20.65 10.73 -27.03
N PRO A 232 20.70 9.38 -27.16
CA PRO A 232 19.92 8.51 -26.32
C PRO A 232 20.44 8.62 -24.87
N ILE A 233 19.57 9.04 -23.95
CA ILE A 233 19.90 9.17 -22.53
C ILE A 233 18.91 8.31 -21.76
N SER A 234 19.43 7.47 -20.85
CA SER A 234 18.59 6.74 -19.91
C SER A 234 17.84 7.72 -19.00
N LEU A 235 16.54 7.46 -18.84
CA LEU A 235 15.66 8.21 -17.95
C LEU A 235 15.38 7.48 -16.64
N HIS A 236 15.93 6.27 -16.47
CA HIS A 236 15.77 5.48 -15.26
C HIS A 236 16.65 6.04 -14.14
N LEU A 237 16.14 6.00 -12.90
CA LEU A 237 16.75 6.66 -11.75
C LEU A 237 16.98 5.69 -10.61
N VAL A 238 18.02 5.96 -9.82
CA VAL A 238 18.31 5.27 -8.55
C VAL A 238 18.09 6.23 -7.40
N PHE A 239 17.20 5.89 -6.47
CA PHE A 239 16.92 6.67 -5.28
C PHE A 239 17.58 6.01 -4.07
N LEU A 240 18.58 6.67 -3.49
CA LEU A 240 19.37 6.15 -2.38
C LEU A 240 19.07 6.94 -1.12
N GLY A 241 18.68 6.27 -0.04
CA GLY A 241 18.51 6.91 1.27
C GLY A 241 17.64 6.13 2.23
N ASN A 242 17.66 6.53 3.49
CA ASN A 242 16.94 5.87 4.58
C ASN A 242 15.42 5.99 4.45
N PRO A 243 14.61 5.16 5.16
CA PRO A 243 13.16 5.27 5.16
C PRO A 243 12.71 6.65 5.59
N GLY A 244 11.55 7.09 5.10
CA GLY A 244 10.98 8.37 5.51
C GLY A 244 11.72 9.63 5.02
N THR A 245 12.67 9.51 4.09
CA THR A 245 13.38 10.65 3.46
C THR A 245 12.65 11.27 2.26
N GLY A 246 11.44 10.80 1.92
CA GLY A 246 10.62 11.41 0.85
C GLY A 246 10.80 10.83 -0.56
N LYS A 247 11.49 9.68 -0.71
CA LYS A 247 11.70 8.99 -2.00
C LYS A 247 10.42 8.83 -2.83
N THR A 248 9.39 8.19 -2.28
CA THR A 248 8.11 7.96 -2.98
C THR A 248 7.39 9.26 -3.32
N THR A 249 7.45 10.27 -2.44
CA THR A 249 6.87 11.59 -2.68
C THR A 249 7.53 12.28 -3.89
N VAL A 250 8.86 12.28 -3.95
CA VAL A 250 9.60 12.86 -5.08
C VAL A 250 9.36 12.06 -6.36
N ALA A 251 9.25 10.73 -6.30
CA ALA A 251 8.91 9.91 -7.47
C ALA A 251 7.53 10.26 -8.05
N ARG A 252 6.55 10.56 -7.19
CA ARG A 252 5.21 11.02 -7.60
C ARG A 252 5.26 12.38 -8.30
N LEU A 253 6.00 13.33 -7.74
CA LEU A 253 6.21 14.65 -8.35
C LEU A 253 6.92 14.53 -9.70
N LEU A 254 7.94 13.68 -9.81
CA LEU A 254 8.61 13.40 -11.08
C LEU A 254 7.66 12.83 -12.13
N ALA A 255 6.76 11.91 -11.75
CA ALA A 255 5.76 11.39 -12.69
C ALA A 255 4.87 12.52 -13.24
N GLY A 256 4.41 13.43 -12.37
CA GLY A 256 3.67 14.62 -12.77
C GLY A 256 4.47 15.54 -13.68
N LEU A 257 5.72 15.84 -13.33
CA LEU A 257 6.61 16.74 -14.08
C LEU A 257 6.90 16.19 -15.47
N TYR A 258 7.14 14.89 -15.58
CA TYR A 258 7.38 14.23 -16.86
C TYR A 258 6.15 14.25 -17.76
N LYS A 259 4.95 14.13 -17.19
CA LYS A 259 3.69 14.33 -17.92
C LYS A 259 3.53 15.78 -18.39
N ALA A 260 3.70 16.74 -17.49
CA ALA A 260 3.51 18.16 -17.77
C ALA A 260 4.49 18.67 -18.84
N ILE A 261 5.73 18.16 -18.87
CA ILE A 261 6.71 18.46 -19.91
C ILE A 261 6.42 17.67 -21.19
N GLY A 262 5.59 16.62 -21.14
CA GLY A 262 5.21 15.73 -22.23
C GLY A 262 6.29 14.73 -22.60
N VAL A 263 7.13 14.32 -21.64
CA VAL A 263 8.09 13.21 -21.80
C VAL A 263 7.36 11.88 -21.69
N LEU A 264 6.40 11.79 -20.77
CA LEU A 264 5.55 10.63 -20.58
C LEU A 264 4.09 10.99 -20.90
N PRO A 265 3.31 10.09 -21.52
CA PRO A 265 1.92 10.38 -21.85
C PRO A 265 1.00 10.42 -20.62
N LYS A 266 1.40 9.82 -19.49
CA LYS A 266 0.65 9.77 -18.23
C LYS A 266 1.54 10.19 -17.05
N GLY A 267 0.93 10.82 -16.05
CA GLY A 267 1.60 11.22 -14.80
C GLY A 267 1.41 10.20 -13.68
N ARG A 268 1.24 8.91 -14.03
CA ARG A 268 0.93 7.85 -13.08
C ARG A 268 2.22 7.34 -12.43
N LEU A 269 2.16 7.12 -11.12
CA LEU A 269 3.14 6.34 -10.37
C LEU A 269 2.53 4.98 -10.03
N VAL A 270 3.26 3.89 -10.32
CA VAL A 270 2.96 2.55 -9.82
C VAL A 270 4.09 2.15 -8.88
N GLU A 271 3.76 1.97 -7.61
CA GLU A 271 4.69 1.60 -6.55
C GLU A 271 4.55 0.11 -6.24
N VAL A 272 5.68 -0.60 -6.20
CA VAL A 272 5.77 -2.03 -5.88
C VAL A 272 7.03 -2.35 -5.09
N ASP A 273 7.01 -3.49 -4.40
CA ASP A 273 8.17 -4.09 -3.75
C ASP A 273 8.46 -5.47 -4.38
N ARG A 274 9.34 -6.27 -3.75
CA ARG A 274 9.62 -7.64 -4.17
C ARG A 274 8.35 -8.50 -4.27
N SER A 275 7.43 -8.39 -3.32
CA SER A 275 6.21 -9.21 -3.28
C SER A 275 5.26 -8.90 -4.44
N GLY A 276 5.26 -7.64 -4.88
CA GLY A 276 4.51 -7.19 -6.06
C GLY A 276 5.05 -7.74 -7.38
N LEU A 277 6.33 -8.10 -7.45
CA LEU A 277 7.01 -8.53 -8.68
C LEU A 277 7.24 -10.04 -8.76
N VAL A 278 7.54 -10.69 -7.64
CA VAL A 278 7.98 -12.08 -7.58
C VAL A 278 6.85 -13.00 -7.15
N ALA A 279 6.57 -14.02 -7.97
CA ALA A 279 5.60 -15.08 -7.65
C ALA A 279 6.27 -16.24 -6.89
N GLY A 280 5.48 -17.02 -6.16
CA GLY A 280 5.96 -18.20 -5.42
C GLY A 280 6.27 -19.43 -6.28
N PHE A 281 5.99 -19.40 -7.58
CA PHE A 281 6.11 -20.54 -8.49
C PHE A 281 6.98 -20.24 -9.72
N VAL A 282 7.69 -21.26 -10.19
CA VAL A 282 8.57 -21.20 -11.37
C VAL A 282 7.80 -20.74 -12.62
N GLY A 283 8.32 -19.73 -13.33
CA GLY A 283 7.77 -19.23 -14.57
C GLY A 283 6.58 -18.27 -14.44
N GLN A 284 6.12 -17.98 -13.21
CA GLN A 284 5.06 -16.99 -12.99
C GLN A 284 5.60 -15.58 -12.72
N THR A 285 6.87 -15.46 -12.34
CA THR A 285 7.48 -14.18 -11.97
C THR A 285 7.59 -13.24 -13.16
N ALA A 286 7.99 -13.72 -14.34
CA ALA A 286 7.98 -12.89 -15.55
C ALA A 286 6.57 -12.37 -15.87
N ILE A 287 5.55 -13.22 -15.74
CA ILE A 287 4.14 -12.85 -16.01
C ILE A 287 3.67 -11.77 -15.02
N GLN A 288 3.94 -11.95 -13.73
CA GLN A 288 3.56 -10.99 -12.69
C GLN A 288 4.30 -9.66 -12.87
N THR A 289 5.61 -9.71 -13.07
CA THR A 289 6.44 -8.53 -13.34
C THR A 289 5.95 -7.77 -14.59
N GLN A 290 5.64 -8.49 -15.67
CA GLN A 290 5.12 -7.88 -16.90
C GLN A 290 3.75 -7.22 -16.71
N LYS A 291 2.86 -7.80 -15.91
CA LYS A 291 1.57 -7.18 -15.57
C LYS A 291 1.76 -5.86 -14.82
N VAL A 292 2.68 -5.83 -13.87
CA VAL A 292 3.02 -4.61 -13.13
C VAL A 292 3.59 -3.55 -14.07
N ILE A 293 4.57 -3.92 -14.91
CA ILE A 293 5.15 -3.03 -15.92
C ILE A 293 4.07 -2.46 -16.84
N GLN A 294 3.15 -3.29 -17.33
CA GLN A 294 2.08 -2.85 -18.20
C GLN A 294 1.16 -1.84 -17.50
N SER A 295 0.92 -2.00 -16.20
CA SER A 295 0.12 -1.05 -15.41
C SER A 295 0.81 0.32 -15.25
N ALA A 296 2.15 0.34 -15.29
CA ALA A 296 2.98 1.53 -15.20
C ALA A 296 3.23 2.20 -16.57
N MET A 297 2.78 1.57 -17.67
CA MET A 297 3.05 2.05 -19.02
C MET A 297 2.50 3.46 -19.27
N GLY A 298 3.34 4.30 -19.84
CA GLY A 298 3.11 5.71 -20.03
C GLY A 298 3.44 6.55 -18.80
N GLY A 299 3.96 5.96 -17.72
CA GLY A 299 4.23 6.61 -16.44
C GLY A 299 5.53 6.11 -15.78
N VAL A 300 5.53 6.08 -14.45
CA VAL A 300 6.69 5.70 -13.62
C VAL A 300 6.40 4.40 -12.87
N LEU A 301 7.27 3.41 -13.03
CA LEU A 301 7.35 2.23 -12.17
C LEU A 301 8.38 2.50 -11.07
N PHE A 302 7.93 2.53 -9.81
CA PHE A 302 8.77 2.70 -8.64
C PHE A 302 8.89 1.37 -7.89
N ILE A 303 10.12 0.88 -7.74
CA ILE A 303 10.43 -0.39 -7.08
C ILE A 303 11.16 -0.06 -5.78
N ASP A 304 10.46 -0.19 -4.66
CA ASP A 304 11.05 0.00 -3.33
C ASP A 304 11.84 -1.23 -2.90
N GLU A 305 12.89 -0.98 -2.12
CA GLU A 305 13.88 -1.96 -1.68
C GLU A 305 14.32 -2.91 -2.81
N ALA A 306 14.67 -2.36 -3.98
CA ALA A 306 14.92 -3.13 -5.20
C ALA A 306 16.07 -4.16 -5.05
N TYR A 307 16.99 -3.93 -4.12
CA TYR A 307 18.03 -4.90 -3.76
C TYR A 307 17.47 -6.23 -3.26
N ALA A 308 16.24 -6.26 -2.76
CA ALA A 308 15.56 -7.48 -2.42
C ALA A 308 15.37 -8.39 -3.64
N LEU A 309 15.37 -7.88 -4.88
CA LEU A 309 15.31 -8.71 -6.09
C LEU A 309 16.64 -9.39 -6.44
N ALA A 310 17.76 -8.88 -5.92
CA ALA A 310 19.07 -9.46 -6.19
C ALA A 310 19.13 -10.92 -5.71
N PRO A 311 19.87 -11.80 -6.40
CA PRO A 311 20.15 -13.13 -5.90
C PRO A 311 20.87 -13.03 -4.54
N GLY A 312 20.32 -13.65 -3.50
CA GLY A 312 21.05 -13.89 -2.25
C GLY A 312 21.99 -15.10 -2.39
N ASP A 313 22.85 -15.31 -1.39
CA ASP A 313 23.81 -16.44 -1.32
C ASP A 313 23.15 -17.84 -1.37
N GLY A 314 21.81 -17.91 -1.30
CA GLY A 314 21.00 -19.13 -1.30
C GLY A 314 20.25 -19.48 -2.60
N GLY A 315 20.51 -18.81 -3.73
CA GLY A 315 20.13 -19.34 -5.06
C GLY A 315 18.64 -19.32 -5.45
N ASN A 316 17.88 -18.29 -5.09
CA ASN A 316 16.49 -18.15 -5.56
C ASN A 316 16.40 -17.44 -6.92
N ASP A 317 16.19 -18.21 -7.99
CA ASP A 317 16.18 -17.76 -9.40
C ASP A 317 15.06 -16.76 -9.75
N PHE A 318 13.99 -16.68 -8.95
CA PHE A 318 12.81 -15.85 -9.29
C PHE A 318 13.10 -14.34 -9.30
N GLY A 319 13.97 -13.86 -8.41
CA GLY A 319 14.34 -12.43 -8.39
C GLY A 319 15.08 -12.02 -9.67
N ARG A 320 15.92 -12.92 -10.19
CA ARG A 320 16.63 -12.72 -11.46
C ARG A 320 15.68 -12.64 -12.65
N GLU A 321 14.66 -13.50 -12.68
CA GLU A 321 13.62 -13.48 -13.72
C GLU A 321 12.87 -12.12 -13.75
N ALA A 322 12.57 -11.54 -12.58
CA ALA A 322 11.99 -10.21 -12.49
C ALA A 322 12.95 -9.13 -13.02
N ILE A 323 14.23 -9.17 -12.62
CA ILE A 323 15.27 -8.23 -13.10
C ILE A 323 15.40 -8.29 -14.62
N ASP A 324 15.49 -9.48 -15.20
CA ASP A 324 15.64 -9.66 -16.64
C ASP A 324 14.40 -9.12 -17.40
N THR A 325 13.20 -9.32 -16.83
CA THR A 325 11.95 -8.78 -17.39
C THR A 325 11.92 -7.25 -17.34
N ILE A 326 12.36 -6.65 -16.24
CA ILE A 326 12.47 -5.19 -16.08
C ILE A 326 13.49 -4.61 -17.06
N LEU A 327 14.69 -5.20 -17.17
CA LEU A 327 15.74 -4.75 -18.08
C LEU A 327 15.27 -4.77 -19.55
N LYS A 328 14.55 -5.83 -19.94
CA LYS A 328 13.95 -5.91 -21.27
C LYS A 328 12.95 -4.78 -21.51
N ALA A 329 12.04 -4.54 -20.56
CA ALA A 329 11.05 -3.46 -20.70
C ALA A 329 11.69 -2.06 -20.72
N MET A 330 12.78 -1.84 -19.97
CA MET A 330 13.54 -0.59 -20.00
C MET A 330 14.12 -0.31 -21.38
N GLU A 331 14.49 -1.35 -22.14
CA GLU A 331 14.98 -1.20 -23.52
C GLU A 331 13.82 -1.01 -24.51
N ASP A 332 12.84 -1.90 -24.46
CA ASP A 332 11.73 -1.96 -25.43
C ASP A 332 10.80 -0.74 -25.31
N HIS A 333 10.69 -0.14 -24.12
CA HIS A 333 9.73 0.94 -23.81
C HIS A 333 10.38 2.21 -23.24
N ARG A 334 11.65 2.49 -23.58
CA ARG A 334 12.44 3.63 -23.08
C ARG A 334 11.81 5.02 -23.20
N ASP A 335 10.89 5.23 -24.15
CA ASP A 335 10.23 6.53 -24.37
C ASP A 335 8.83 6.59 -23.72
N GLU A 336 8.34 5.49 -23.14
CA GLU A 336 7.00 5.39 -22.53
C GLU A 336 7.03 4.91 -21.07
N LEU A 337 8.16 4.40 -20.59
CA LEU A 337 8.31 3.86 -19.23
C LEU A 337 9.55 4.43 -18.56
N MET A 338 9.35 5.10 -17.43
CA MET A 338 10.42 5.36 -16.47
C MET A 338 10.42 4.29 -15.39
N VAL A 339 11.61 3.85 -15.00
CA VAL A 339 11.79 2.94 -13.87
C VAL A 339 12.65 3.65 -12.83
N VAL A 340 12.18 3.69 -11.59
CA VAL A 340 12.90 4.21 -10.44
C VAL A 340 13.09 3.06 -9.46
N VAL A 341 14.35 2.76 -9.13
CA VAL A 341 14.68 1.76 -8.10
C VAL A 341 15.12 2.49 -6.84
N ALA A 342 14.60 2.09 -5.69
CA ALA A 342 14.88 2.73 -4.41
C ALA A 342 15.43 1.75 -3.38
N GLY A 343 16.22 2.28 -2.43
CA GLY A 343 16.71 1.52 -1.29
C GLY A 343 17.87 2.18 -0.54
N TYR A 344 18.45 1.47 0.41
CA TYR A 344 19.64 1.88 1.14
C TYR A 344 20.89 1.86 0.24
N ALA A 345 21.80 2.82 0.44
CA ALA A 345 22.98 2.99 -0.42
C ALA A 345 23.82 1.72 -0.59
N GLY A 346 24.23 1.07 0.51
CA GLY A 346 25.08 -0.13 0.45
C GLY A 346 24.42 -1.34 -0.23
N PRO A 347 23.21 -1.78 0.18
CA PRO A 347 22.47 -2.83 -0.52
C PRO A 347 22.19 -2.52 -1.99
N MET A 348 21.89 -1.27 -2.34
CA MET A 348 21.65 -0.87 -3.72
C MET A 348 22.89 -0.94 -4.61
N GLU A 349 24.07 -0.62 -4.07
CA GLU A 349 25.33 -0.79 -4.81
C GLU A 349 25.53 -2.26 -5.23
N ARG A 350 25.33 -3.20 -4.29
CA ARG A 350 25.39 -4.64 -4.59
C ARG A 350 24.35 -5.07 -5.62
N PHE A 351 23.13 -4.53 -5.54
CA PHE A 351 22.08 -4.79 -6.52
C PHE A 351 22.47 -4.34 -7.93
N LEU A 352 22.99 -3.11 -8.07
CA LEU A 352 23.38 -2.57 -9.38
C LEU A 352 24.56 -3.35 -9.98
N GLN A 353 25.50 -3.79 -9.15
CA GLN A 353 26.64 -4.62 -9.57
C GLN A 353 26.26 -6.09 -9.86
N SER A 354 25.07 -6.54 -9.45
CA SER A 354 24.63 -7.93 -9.65
C SER A 354 24.36 -8.26 -11.12
N ASN A 355 24.12 -7.25 -11.96
CA ASN A 355 23.87 -7.42 -13.39
C ASN A 355 24.39 -6.20 -14.17
N PRO A 356 25.33 -6.36 -15.13
CA PRO A 356 25.84 -5.25 -15.94
C PRO A 356 24.75 -4.46 -16.71
N GLY A 357 23.62 -5.10 -17.00
CA GLY A 357 22.46 -4.47 -17.60
C GLY A 357 21.81 -3.41 -16.70
N LEU A 358 21.86 -3.59 -15.37
CA LEU A 358 21.37 -2.61 -14.39
C LEU A 358 22.31 -1.41 -14.34
N GLU A 359 23.62 -1.64 -14.13
CA GLU A 359 24.62 -0.58 -14.05
C GLU A 359 24.62 0.35 -15.28
N SER A 360 24.47 -0.22 -16.48
CA SER A 360 24.43 0.56 -17.73
C SER A 360 23.17 1.41 -17.89
N ARG A 361 22.01 0.96 -17.39
CA ARG A 361 20.73 1.69 -17.50
C ARG A 361 20.44 2.61 -16.33
N PHE A 362 20.94 2.30 -15.14
CA PHE A 362 20.78 3.07 -13.92
C PHE A 362 22.04 3.88 -13.63
N ASN A 363 22.24 4.97 -14.40
CA ASN A 363 23.43 5.82 -14.30
C ASN A 363 23.17 7.20 -13.68
N LYS A 364 21.98 7.42 -13.12
CA LYS A 364 21.60 8.66 -12.43
C LYS A 364 21.13 8.34 -11.02
N TYR A 365 21.78 8.98 -10.06
CA TYR A 365 21.62 8.70 -8.64
C TYR A 365 21.09 9.95 -7.93
N PHE A 366 20.07 9.76 -7.10
CA PHE A 366 19.49 10.78 -6.25
C PHE A 366 19.72 10.36 -4.81
N TYR A 367 20.46 11.19 -4.07
CA TYR A 367 20.80 10.93 -2.67
C TYR A 367 19.84 11.68 -1.76
N PHE A 368 19.05 10.92 -1.01
CA PHE A 368 18.10 11.39 -0.04
C PHE A 368 18.74 11.33 1.35
N GLU A 369 19.29 12.47 1.76
CA GLU A 369 19.92 12.65 3.06
C GLU A 369 18.89 12.60 4.19
N ASP A 370 19.34 12.21 5.39
CA ASP A 370 18.52 12.25 6.58
C ASP A 370 18.11 13.70 6.91
N TYR A 371 16.90 13.87 7.42
CA TYR A 371 16.44 15.16 7.91
C TYR A 371 17.17 15.55 9.18
N THR A 372 17.66 16.79 9.22
CA THR A 372 18.27 17.36 10.43
C THR A 372 17.23 17.56 11.54
N GLY A 373 17.66 17.69 12.80
CA GLY A 373 16.76 17.98 13.93
C GLY A 373 15.76 19.12 13.67
N PRO A 374 16.20 20.29 13.17
CA PRO A 374 15.29 21.36 12.78
C PRO A 374 14.29 20.97 11.68
N GLN A 375 14.70 20.15 10.70
CA GLN A 375 13.81 19.66 9.64
C GLN A 375 12.79 18.64 10.17
N LEU A 376 13.19 17.74 11.06
CA LEU A 376 12.28 16.81 11.74
C LEU A 376 11.24 17.58 12.57
N ASN A 377 11.65 18.63 13.28
CA ASN A 377 10.75 19.50 14.01
C ASN A 377 9.76 20.21 13.07
N GLN A 378 10.24 20.70 11.91
CA GLN A 378 9.38 21.30 10.89
C GLN A 378 8.34 20.29 10.36
N ILE A 379 8.74 19.03 10.15
CA ILE A 379 7.84 17.95 9.72
C ILE A 379 6.78 17.69 10.80
N PHE A 380 7.16 17.64 12.08
CA PHE A 380 6.23 17.47 13.20
C PHE A 380 5.18 18.58 13.25
N HIS A 381 5.59 19.84 13.14
CA HIS A 381 4.65 20.97 13.11
C HIS A 381 3.76 20.96 11.87
N SER A 382 4.27 20.51 10.72
CA SER A 382 3.48 20.32 9.51
C SER A 382 2.38 19.27 9.71
N LEU A 383 2.69 18.14 10.36
CA LEU A 383 1.70 17.11 10.72
C LEU A 383 0.65 17.67 11.68
N CYS A 384 1.06 18.43 12.71
CA CYS A 384 0.13 19.07 13.65
C CYS A 384 -0.84 20.00 12.90
N ARG A 385 -0.30 20.94 12.11
CA ARG A 385 -1.11 21.92 11.36
C ARG A 385 -2.08 21.24 10.39
N LYS A 386 -1.61 20.23 9.64
CA LYS A 386 -2.42 19.52 8.65
C LYS A 386 -3.62 18.79 9.28
N ASN A 387 -3.46 18.32 10.52
CA ASN A 387 -4.49 17.56 11.24
C ASN A 387 -5.23 18.41 12.29
N GLY A 388 -5.01 19.73 12.34
CA GLY A 388 -5.70 20.63 13.26
C GLY A 388 -5.25 20.57 14.72
N TYR A 389 -4.08 20.00 14.99
CA TYR A 389 -3.48 19.99 16.32
C TYR A 389 -2.53 21.17 16.53
N GLN A 390 -2.43 21.62 17.77
CA GLN A 390 -1.58 22.72 18.19
C GLN A 390 -0.78 22.30 19.42
N PRO A 391 0.55 22.17 19.32
CA PRO A 391 1.43 22.05 20.47
C PRO A 391 1.26 23.26 21.40
N ASP A 392 1.23 23.03 22.71
CA ASP A 392 1.26 24.10 23.70
C ASP A 392 2.66 24.74 23.80
N GLN A 393 2.75 25.83 24.54
CA GLN A 393 4.00 26.60 24.65
C GLN A 393 5.15 25.78 25.23
N GLU A 394 4.87 24.85 26.15
CA GLU A 394 5.90 24.02 26.79
C GLU A 394 6.44 22.99 25.79
N LEU A 395 5.54 22.33 25.05
CA LEU A 395 5.90 21.40 24.00
C LEU A 395 6.65 22.09 22.85
N GLU A 396 6.23 23.28 22.43
CA GLU A 396 6.92 24.07 21.39
C GLU A 396 8.38 24.42 21.78
N GLN A 397 8.66 24.63 23.07
CA GLN A 397 10.02 24.87 23.55
C GLN A 397 10.83 23.58 23.67
N PHE A 398 10.16 22.45 23.90
CA PHE A 398 10.80 21.15 24.12
C PHE A 398 11.19 20.45 22.81
N THR A 399 10.31 20.44 21.80
CA THR A 399 10.51 19.62 20.59
C THR A 399 11.78 19.93 19.79
N PRO A 400 12.30 21.17 19.69
CA PRO A 400 13.55 21.43 18.98
C PRO A 400 14.73 20.64 19.56
N GLY A 401 14.90 20.65 20.89
CA GLY A 401 15.98 19.93 21.56
C GLY A 401 15.83 18.41 21.42
N PHE A 402 14.60 17.91 21.52
CA PHE A 402 14.31 16.49 21.30
C PHE A 402 14.70 16.02 19.90
N PHE A 403 14.31 16.75 18.85
CA PHE A 403 14.62 16.35 17.48
C PHE A 403 16.11 16.52 17.13
N GLU A 404 16.81 17.48 17.75
CA GLU A 404 18.27 17.57 17.67
C GLU A 404 18.94 16.33 18.28
N GLU A 405 18.52 15.90 19.47
CA GLU A 405 19.03 14.70 20.13
C GLU A 405 18.71 13.43 19.34
N LEU A 406 17.48 13.30 18.82
CA LEU A 406 17.07 12.19 17.97
C LEU A 406 17.96 12.07 16.74
N PHE A 407 18.25 13.19 16.06
CA PHE A 407 19.15 13.21 14.92
C PHE A 407 20.61 12.90 15.31
N ALA A 408 21.07 13.38 16.45
CA ALA A 408 22.44 13.14 16.93
C ALA A 408 22.68 11.67 17.30
N ASN A 409 21.65 10.99 17.82
CA ASN A 409 21.71 9.59 18.25
C ASN A 409 21.22 8.59 17.17
N ARG A 410 21.01 9.05 15.93
CA ARG A 410 20.51 8.21 14.85
C ARG A 410 21.47 7.07 14.51
N ASP A 411 20.91 5.94 14.11
CA ASP A 411 21.66 4.81 13.56
C ASP A 411 21.58 4.78 12.02
N ASP A 412 22.18 3.75 11.42
CA ASP A 412 22.17 3.57 9.96
C ASP A 412 20.78 3.29 9.37
N ASN A 413 19.78 2.95 10.20
CA ASN A 413 18.42 2.60 9.79
C ASN A 413 17.39 3.68 10.19
N PHE A 414 17.85 4.90 10.48
CA PHE A 414 17.03 5.99 10.96
C PHE A 414 15.79 6.24 10.11
N GLY A 415 14.60 6.24 10.73
CA GLY A 415 13.32 6.28 10.02
C GLY A 415 12.86 7.68 9.61
N ASN A 416 13.58 8.75 9.98
CA ASN A 416 13.30 10.13 9.53
C ASN A 416 11.83 10.55 9.73
N ALA A 417 11.14 11.03 8.69
CA ALA A 417 9.74 11.46 8.78
C ALA A 417 8.79 10.32 9.18
N ARG A 418 9.19 9.05 9.01
CA ARG A 418 8.41 7.90 9.50
C ARG A 418 8.43 7.84 11.01
N GLU A 419 9.57 8.10 11.65
CA GLU A 419 9.65 8.19 13.12
C GLU A 419 8.83 9.37 13.65
N VAL A 420 8.91 10.53 12.99
CA VAL A 420 8.08 11.69 13.35
C VAL A 420 6.60 11.38 13.23
N ARG A 421 6.18 10.62 12.20
CA ARG A 421 4.80 10.17 12.05
C ARG A 421 4.39 9.19 13.16
N ASN A 422 5.22 8.19 13.46
CA ASN A 422 4.94 7.22 14.52
C ASN A 422 4.80 7.93 15.88
N LEU A 423 5.68 8.88 16.17
CA LEU A 423 5.60 9.73 17.36
C LEU A 423 4.31 10.54 17.40
N PHE A 424 3.93 11.16 16.28
CA PHE A 424 2.67 11.90 16.15
C PHE A 424 1.44 11.01 16.39
N GLU A 425 1.43 9.78 15.88
CA GLU A 425 0.34 8.81 16.11
C GLU A 425 0.24 8.40 17.59
N ARG A 426 1.39 8.18 18.25
CA ARG A 426 1.43 7.92 19.70
C ARG A 426 0.96 9.13 20.50
N LEU A 427 1.30 10.34 20.05
CA LEU A 427 0.86 11.59 20.67
C LEU A 427 -0.66 11.77 20.57
N ILE A 428 -1.27 11.44 19.42
CA ILE A 428 -2.74 11.40 19.28
C ILE A 428 -3.36 10.45 20.29
N SER A 429 -2.79 9.25 20.46
CA SER A 429 -3.31 8.26 21.41
C SER A 429 -3.24 8.78 22.85
N ALA A 430 -2.09 9.32 23.25
CA ALA A 430 -1.91 9.89 24.59
C ALA A 430 -2.83 11.09 24.86
N GLN A 431 -3.00 11.97 23.89
CA GLN A 431 -3.93 13.10 23.99
C GLN A 431 -5.38 12.62 24.06
N SER A 432 -5.74 11.58 23.31
CA SER A 432 -7.09 11.01 23.32
C SER A 432 -7.44 10.45 24.70
N ASP A 433 -6.50 9.72 25.33
CA ASP A 433 -6.67 9.20 26.69
C ASP A 433 -6.86 10.32 27.72
N ARG A 434 -6.06 11.39 27.61
CA ARG A 434 -6.19 12.57 28.49
C ARG A 434 -7.54 13.26 28.30
N VAL A 435 -7.93 13.53 27.06
CA VAL A 435 -9.16 14.30 26.76
C VAL A 435 -10.42 13.49 27.06
N ALA A 436 -10.40 12.17 26.88
CA ALA A 436 -11.51 11.29 27.24
C ALA A 436 -11.79 11.27 28.76
N ALA A 437 -10.80 11.62 29.59
CA ALA A 437 -10.96 11.74 31.04
C ALA A 437 -11.62 13.06 31.49
N LEU A 438 -11.83 14.02 30.58
CA LEU A 438 -12.47 15.31 30.88
C LEU A 438 -14.01 15.19 30.86
N GLU A 439 -14.69 15.82 31.82
CA GLU A 439 -16.17 15.76 31.91
C GLU A 439 -16.86 16.48 30.73
N ALA A 440 -16.26 17.55 30.22
CA ALA A 440 -16.80 18.35 29.11
C ALA A 440 -15.66 19.00 28.30
N PRO A 441 -14.98 18.25 27.41
CA PRO A 441 -13.88 18.78 26.62
C PRO A 441 -14.35 19.84 25.63
N ASN A 442 -13.58 20.92 25.50
CA ASN A 442 -13.86 22.00 24.57
C ASN A 442 -12.98 21.89 23.30
N ARG A 443 -13.15 22.83 22.36
CA ARG A 443 -12.38 22.83 21.10
C ARG A 443 -10.87 22.96 21.32
N GLU A 444 -10.43 23.76 22.28
CA GLU A 444 -9.01 23.93 22.58
C GLU A 444 -8.42 22.63 23.15
N ASP A 445 -9.14 21.93 24.03
CA ASP A 445 -8.71 20.64 24.59
C ASP A 445 -8.52 19.57 23.49
N LEU A 446 -9.44 19.56 22.52
CA LEU A 446 -9.41 18.64 21.37
C LEU A 446 -8.26 18.93 20.40
N MET A 447 -7.80 20.18 20.34
CA MET A 447 -6.71 20.61 19.45
C MET A 447 -5.34 20.58 20.14
N ALA A 448 -5.27 20.68 21.47
CA ALA A 448 -4.02 20.88 22.19
C ALA A 448 -3.22 19.59 22.38
N PHE A 449 -1.96 19.59 21.96
CA PHE A 449 -0.94 18.66 22.45
C PHE A 449 -0.10 19.30 23.54
N THR A 450 0.07 18.60 24.65
CA THR A 450 0.87 19.08 25.78
C THR A 450 2.17 18.30 25.93
N LEU A 451 3.13 18.84 26.68
CA LEU A 451 4.36 18.12 27.01
C LEU A 451 4.07 16.79 27.75
N ALA A 452 3.02 16.74 28.58
CA ALA A 452 2.64 15.51 29.27
C ALA A 452 2.19 14.40 28.32
N ASP A 453 1.43 14.72 27.26
CA ASP A 453 1.07 13.74 26.23
C ASP A 453 2.31 13.21 25.52
N PHE A 454 3.27 14.10 25.26
CA PHE A 454 4.50 13.77 24.57
C PHE A 454 5.38 12.82 25.39
N GLN A 455 5.50 13.07 26.70
CA GLN A 455 6.21 12.18 27.62
C GLN A 455 5.50 10.83 27.74
N ALA A 456 4.17 10.80 27.79
CA ALA A 456 3.39 9.56 27.80
C ALA A 456 3.57 8.78 26.48
N ALA A 457 3.58 9.46 25.34
CA ALA A 457 3.79 8.88 24.02
C ALA A 457 5.18 8.24 23.88
N GLN A 458 6.21 8.80 24.51
CA GLN A 458 7.54 8.18 24.55
C GLN A 458 7.62 7.00 25.52
N ALA A 459 6.97 7.09 26.68
CA ALA A 459 6.97 5.99 27.64
C ALA A 459 6.33 4.73 27.07
N ALA A 460 5.37 4.85 26.15
CA ALA A 460 4.73 3.72 25.48
C ALA A 460 5.63 3.01 24.42
N GLU A 461 6.81 3.55 24.12
CA GLU A 461 7.80 2.93 23.22
C GLU A 461 8.67 1.88 23.91
N TYR A 462 8.72 1.90 25.25
CA TYR A 462 9.49 0.99 26.11
C TYR A 462 8.57 0.11 26.96
#